data_AF-A0A5J5AG82-F1
#
_entry.id   AF-A0A5J5AG82-F1
#
_cell.length_a   1.000
_cell.length_b   1.000
_cell.length_c   1.000
_cell.angle_alpha   90.00
_cell.angle_beta   90.00
_cell.angle_gamma   90.00
#
_symmetry.space_group_name_H-M   'P 1'
#
loop_
_entity.id
_entity.type
_entity.pdbx_description
1 polymer ?
#
loop_
_entity_poly.entity_id
_entity_poly.type
_entity_poly.pdbx_seq_one_letter_code
_entity_poly.pdbx_strand_id
1 'polypeptide(L)'
;MGKDGTPVTTPGNTVGKIFLCFETKPLVATLLALTLVMVIWNLQPYYENILSSTSRCSATTAPGESLPITATPLTGKKLLSPMNTSDPNKRLFHAYGNAAALFVQMGAYRGGPRTFAVVGLASKPLHVYGRPWYKCEWISNNGSSSIKTKAYKMLPDWGYGRVYTVVVVNCTFSGNPNEDNAGGKLILYAYYGESTKRYEKIKVLEEAPGSYEESKYIPPYQYEYLYCGSSLYGNLSAARIREWMAYHAWFFGPSSHFVFHDAGGVSPEVRVALEPWVRAGRATVHDIREQAEFDGYYYNQFLVVNDCLHRYRHAANWTFYFDVDEYIYLPDGNTLESVLKEFSNNTQFTIEQNAMSSVLCLNDSTQDYSREWGFEKLLFRDSRTNIRRDRKYAIQAKNAYATGVHMSENVIGGTLHKTETKIRYYHYHNSISVKGELCLELLPMSAKNNVTWLDNIPYVYDDNMKKLADTIKDFERNTLKGFVHLNS
;
A
#
# COMPACT_ATOMS: atom_id res chain seq x y z
N MET A 1 -40.71 -69.00 2.60
CA MET A 1 -41.21 -69.85 1.50
C MET A 1 -42.19 -69.02 0.68
N GLY A 2 -41.80 -68.66 -0.55
CA GLY A 2 -42.65 -68.17 -1.65
C GLY A 2 -43.43 -66.86 -1.45
N LYS A 3 -43.80 -66.10 -2.47
CA LYS A 3 -43.37 -65.96 -3.87
C LYS A 3 -44.18 -64.74 -4.37
N ASP A 4 -43.58 -64.02 -5.31
CA ASP A 4 -44.08 -62.96 -6.18
C ASP A 4 -45.60 -62.83 -6.44
N GLY A 5 -46.03 -61.60 -6.68
CA GLY A 5 -47.23 -61.33 -7.47
C GLY A 5 -47.82 -59.92 -7.38
N THR A 6 -47.28 -58.97 -8.14
CA THR A 6 -48.01 -57.76 -8.61
C THR A 6 -49.14 -58.18 -9.57
N PRO A 7 -50.23 -57.39 -9.69
CA PRO A 7 -50.29 -56.44 -10.81
C PRO A 7 -50.96 -55.08 -10.52
N VAL A 8 -50.62 -54.18 -11.43
CA VAL A 8 -50.99 -52.78 -11.67
C VAL A 8 -52.49 -52.54 -11.88
N THR A 9 -53.08 -51.49 -11.29
CA THR A 9 -53.78 -50.39 -12.03
C THR A 9 -54.23 -49.23 -11.11
N THR A 10 -54.07 -48.02 -11.65
CA THR A 10 -54.28 -46.64 -11.12
C THR A 10 -55.68 -46.29 -10.59
N PRO A 11 -55.73 -45.30 -9.68
CA PRO A 11 -56.71 -44.20 -9.80
C PRO A 11 -56.05 -42.81 -9.79
N GLY A 12 -56.70 -41.88 -10.49
CA GLY A 12 -56.16 -40.57 -10.83
C GLY A 12 -56.26 -39.48 -9.75
N ASN A 13 -55.55 -38.39 -10.11
CA ASN A 13 -55.74 -36.98 -9.77
C ASN A 13 -56.03 -36.57 -8.32
N THR A 14 -55.04 -35.91 -7.69
CA THR A 14 -55.09 -34.45 -7.48
C THR A 14 -53.69 -33.91 -7.15
N VAL A 15 -52.99 -33.39 -8.17
CA VAL A 15 -51.79 -32.57 -7.96
C VAL A 15 -52.26 -31.24 -7.40
N GLY A 16 -52.08 -31.05 -6.09
CA GLY A 16 -52.25 -29.77 -5.41
C GLY A 16 -51.31 -28.73 -6.03
N LYS A 17 -51.91 -27.78 -6.76
CA LYS A 17 -51.26 -26.54 -7.17
C LYS A 17 -50.92 -25.73 -5.92
N ILE A 18 -49.66 -25.76 -5.50
CA ILE A 18 -49.12 -24.70 -4.64
C ILE A 18 -48.90 -23.49 -5.53
N PHE A 19 -49.80 -22.51 -5.41
CA PHE A 19 -49.70 -21.20 -6.03
C PHE A 19 -48.46 -20.46 -5.51
N LEU A 20 -47.41 -20.38 -6.33
CA LEU A 20 -46.35 -19.38 -6.19
C LEU A 20 -46.81 -18.09 -6.87
N CYS A 21 -47.59 -17.27 -6.16
CA CYS A 21 -47.77 -15.87 -6.53
C CYS A 21 -46.58 -15.05 -6.00
N PHE A 22 -45.39 -15.26 -6.57
CA PHE A 22 -44.37 -14.21 -6.53
C PHE A 22 -44.72 -13.25 -7.66
N GLU A 23 -45.11 -12.02 -7.32
CA GLU A 23 -45.18 -10.96 -8.32
C GLU A 23 -43.79 -10.85 -8.96
N THR A 24 -43.69 -11.23 -10.23
CA THR A 24 -42.43 -11.22 -10.98
C THR A 24 -41.91 -9.80 -11.21
N LYS A 25 -42.79 -8.79 -11.15
CA LYS A 25 -42.46 -7.38 -11.37
C LYS A 25 -41.53 -6.79 -10.31
N PRO A 26 -41.81 -6.87 -8.99
CA PRO A 26 -40.89 -6.37 -7.97
C PRO A 26 -39.57 -7.14 -7.96
N LEU A 27 -39.57 -8.45 -8.20
CA LEU A 27 -38.33 -9.24 -8.28
C LEU A 27 -37.44 -8.76 -9.43
N VAL A 28 -38.01 -8.60 -10.63
CA VAL A 28 -37.29 -8.11 -11.81
C VAL A 28 -36.82 -6.67 -11.62
N ALA A 29 -37.64 -5.80 -11.01
CA ALA A 29 -37.25 -4.42 -10.71
C ALA A 29 -36.07 -4.37 -9.70
N THR A 30 -36.09 -5.24 -8.69
CA THR A 30 -35.01 -5.32 -7.69
C THR A 30 -33.72 -5.82 -8.34
N LEU A 31 -33.81 -6.82 -9.22
CA LEU A 31 -32.67 -7.33 -10.00
C LEU A 31 -32.09 -6.27 -10.95
N LEU A 32 -32.95 -5.50 -11.64
CA LEU A 32 -32.53 -4.42 -12.52
C LEU A 32 -31.89 -3.25 -11.75
N ALA A 33 -32.41 -2.92 -10.57
CA ALA A 33 -31.81 -1.91 -9.71
C ALA A 33 -30.44 -2.36 -9.18
N LEU A 34 -30.32 -3.62 -8.74
CA LEU A 34 -29.06 -4.21 -8.31
C LEU A 34 -28.03 -4.27 -9.43
N THR A 35 -28.42 -4.67 -10.65
CA THR A 35 -27.50 -4.65 -11.80
C THR A 35 -27.10 -3.24 -12.18
N LEU A 36 -28.00 -2.26 -12.13
CA LEU A 36 -27.67 -0.86 -12.40
C LEU A 36 -26.68 -0.31 -11.37
N VAL A 37 -26.88 -0.58 -10.07
CA VAL A 37 -25.95 -0.20 -9.01
C VAL A 37 -24.59 -0.86 -9.22
N MET A 38 -24.55 -2.15 -9.57
CA MET A 38 -23.31 -2.85 -9.87
C MET A 38 -22.62 -2.29 -11.12
N VAL A 39 -23.36 -1.90 -12.16
CA VAL A 39 -22.80 -1.27 -13.36
C VAL A 39 -22.23 0.11 -13.04
N ILE A 40 -22.95 0.94 -12.28
CA ILE A 40 -22.47 2.28 -11.87
C ILE A 40 -21.21 2.15 -11.00
N TRP A 41 -21.17 1.20 -10.07
CA TRP A 41 -20.00 0.95 -9.21
C TRP A 41 -18.80 0.44 -10.02
N ASN A 42 -19.01 -0.38 -11.05
CA ASN A 42 -17.94 -0.86 -11.92
C ASN A 42 -17.49 0.16 -12.98
N LEU A 43 -18.30 1.19 -13.26
CA LEU A 43 -17.97 2.27 -14.21
C LEU A 43 -17.29 3.48 -13.57
N GLN A 44 -17.14 3.51 -12.23
CA GLN A 44 -16.47 4.59 -11.51
C GLN A 44 -15.03 4.92 -11.99
N PRO A 45 -14.20 3.97 -12.50
CA PRO A 45 -12.90 4.32 -13.05
C PRO A 45 -12.94 4.92 -14.47
N TYR A 46 -14.10 4.97 -15.15
CA TYR A 46 -14.22 5.48 -16.52
C TYR A 46 -14.60 6.98 -16.59
N TYR A 47 -15.27 7.54 -15.58
CA TYR A 47 -15.70 8.94 -15.60
C TYR A 47 -14.53 9.94 -15.49
N GLU A 48 -13.46 9.58 -14.78
CA GLU A 48 -12.24 10.39 -14.65
C GLU A 48 -11.50 10.59 -16.00
N ASN A 49 -11.60 9.61 -16.91
CA ASN A 49 -10.98 9.68 -18.24
C ASN A 49 -11.83 10.40 -19.30
N ILE A 50 -13.14 10.56 -19.07
CA ILE A 50 -14.03 11.23 -20.03
C ILE A 50 -14.04 12.75 -19.77
N LEU A 51 -13.95 13.18 -18.51
CA LEU A 51 -13.97 14.59 -18.13
C LEU A 51 -12.62 15.31 -18.33
N SER A 52 -11.52 14.59 -18.56
CA SER A 52 -10.19 15.17 -18.83
C SER A 52 -9.87 15.37 -20.32
N SER A 53 -10.77 14.99 -21.24
CA SER A 53 -10.54 15.04 -22.69
C SER A 53 -11.12 16.30 -23.38
N THR A 54 -10.94 17.48 -22.79
CA THR A 54 -11.20 18.76 -23.45
C THR A 54 -9.98 19.67 -23.44
N SER A 55 -8.86 19.19 -24.00
CA SER A 55 -7.86 20.11 -24.56
C SER A 55 -7.57 19.73 -26.02
N ARG A 56 -7.97 20.62 -26.91
CA ARG A 56 -7.71 20.55 -28.35
C ARG A 56 -6.22 20.85 -28.57
N CYS A 57 -5.52 19.99 -29.29
CA CYS A 57 -4.32 20.37 -30.03
C CYS A 57 -4.31 19.65 -31.37
N SER A 58 -4.45 20.45 -32.42
CA SER A 58 -4.35 20.06 -33.82
C SER A 58 -2.92 19.64 -34.15
N ALA A 59 -2.75 18.48 -34.79
CA ALA A 59 -1.53 18.11 -35.47
C ALA A 59 -1.85 17.82 -36.94
N THR A 60 -1.21 18.59 -37.81
CA THR A 60 -1.28 18.56 -39.27
C THR A 60 -0.73 17.24 -39.82
N THR A 61 -1.43 16.71 -40.82
CA THR A 61 -1.11 15.49 -41.56
C THR A 61 -0.03 15.72 -42.61
N ALA A 62 0.91 14.77 -42.74
CA ALA A 62 1.67 14.51 -43.96
C ALA A 62 1.82 12.99 -44.15
N PRO A 63 1.66 12.45 -45.38
CA PRO A 63 1.54 11.01 -45.61
C PRO A 63 2.85 10.38 -46.14
N GLY A 64 3.02 9.08 -45.90
CA GLY A 64 3.84 8.21 -46.75
C GLY A 64 4.78 7.26 -46.02
N GLU A 65 4.38 5.99 -45.93
CA GLU A 65 5.03 4.84 -46.59
C GLU A 65 4.85 3.55 -45.78
N SER A 66 4.13 2.60 -46.39
CA SER A 66 3.86 1.26 -45.89
C SER A 66 4.99 0.31 -46.27
N LEU A 67 5.58 -0.38 -45.29
CA LEU A 67 6.48 -1.52 -45.52
C LEU A 67 5.91 -2.80 -44.87
N PRO A 68 6.11 -3.97 -45.50
CA PRO A 68 5.35 -5.19 -45.21
C PRO A 68 5.87 -5.94 -43.97
N ILE A 69 4.93 -6.42 -43.16
CA ILE A 69 5.16 -7.24 -41.96
C ILE A 69 5.53 -8.66 -42.40
N THR A 70 6.78 -9.06 -42.15
CA THR A 70 7.20 -10.47 -42.22
C THR A 70 7.46 -10.95 -40.80
N ALA A 71 6.59 -11.82 -40.29
CA ALA A 71 6.73 -12.43 -38.97
C ALA A 71 7.75 -13.57 -39.02
N THR A 72 8.85 -13.45 -38.28
CA THR A 72 9.76 -14.55 -37.96
C THR A 72 9.85 -14.74 -36.44
N PRO A 73 9.95 -15.99 -35.93
CA PRO A 73 9.86 -16.26 -34.50
C PRO A 73 11.22 -16.01 -33.84
N LEU A 74 11.28 -15.01 -32.96
CA LEU A 74 12.45 -14.71 -32.13
C LEU A 74 12.58 -15.77 -31.01
N THR A 75 13.42 -16.78 -31.26
CA THR A 75 14.01 -17.62 -30.22
C THR A 75 15.03 -16.78 -29.45
N GLY A 76 14.61 -16.20 -28.33
CA GLY A 76 15.47 -15.43 -27.43
C GLY A 76 16.52 -16.31 -26.75
N LYS A 77 17.72 -16.37 -27.34
CA LYS A 77 18.93 -16.76 -26.61
C LYS A 77 19.18 -15.72 -25.51
N LYS A 78 18.92 -16.11 -24.27
CA LYS A 78 19.26 -15.38 -23.06
C LYS A 78 20.79 -15.27 -22.98
N LEU A 79 21.34 -14.15 -23.47
CA LEU A 79 22.74 -13.81 -23.27
C LEU A 79 22.92 -13.53 -21.78
N LEU A 80 23.63 -14.43 -21.09
CA LEU A 80 24.10 -14.23 -19.74
C LEU A 80 25.10 -13.06 -19.77
N SER A 81 24.65 -11.88 -19.35
CA SER A 81 25.55 -10.77 -19.03
C SER A 81 26.17 -11.02 -17.64
N PRO A 82 27.45 -10.64 -17.42
CA PRO A 82 28.14 -10.86 -16.16
C PRO A 82 27.50 -10.01 -15.05
N MET A 83 27.63 -10.49 -13.82
CA MET A 83 27.36 -9.84 -12.52
C MET A 83 27.50 -8.31 -12.59
N ASN A 84 26.39 -7.59 -12.81
CA ASN A 84 26.35 -6.13 -12.86
C ASN A 84 25.70 -5.58 -11.60
N THR A 85 26.37 -4.59 -11.00
CA THR A 85 25.95 -3.70 -9.93
C THR A 85 24.48 -3.27 -10.09
N SER A 86 23.54 -4.05 -9.57
CA SER A 86 22.14 -3.66 -9.54
C SER A 86 21.95 -2.63 -8.44
N ASP A 87 21.30 -1.50 -8.74
CA ASP A 87 20.86 -0.56 -7.71
C ASP A 87 20.11 -1.30 -6.60
N PRO A 88 20.60 -1.33 -5.34
CA PRO A 88 19.99 -2.07 -4.24
C PRO A 88 18.59 -1.57 -3.89
N ASN A 89 18.23 -0.36 -4.35
CA ASN A 89 16.92 0.23 -4.13
C ASN A 89 15.92 -0.07 -5.25
N LYS A 90 16.35 -0.61 -6.40
CA LYS A 90 15.45 -1.01 -7.47
C LYS A 90 14.77 -2.35 -7.15
N ARG A 91 13.45 -2.38 -7.29
CA ARG A 91 12.64 -3.60 -7.10
C ARG A 91 12.38 -4.25 -8.45
N LEU A 92 12.61 -5.56 -8.49
CA LEU A 92 12.43 -6.38 -9.68
C LEU A 92 11.19 -7.24 -9.54
N PHE A 93 10.54 -7.51 -10.67
CA PHE A 93 9.34 -8.32 -10.75
C PHE A 93 9.61 -9.55 -11.63
N HIS A 94 9.43 -10.73 -11.06
CA HIS A 94 9.66 -11.99 -11.77
C HIS A 94 8.36 -12.77 -11.91
N ALA A 95 7.82 -12.80 -13.12
CA ALA A 95 6.61 -13.54 -13.46
C ALA A 95 6.90 -15.03 -13.72
N TYR A 96 6.11 -15.90 -13.12
CA TYR A 96 6.17 -17.35 -13.27
C TYR A 96 4.81 -17.90 -13.69
N GLY A 97 4.82 -18.88 -14.59
CA GLY A 97 3.63 -19.50 -15.15
C GLY A 97 3.17 -18.89 -16.48
N ASN A 98 1.89 -19.08 -16.82
CA ASN A 98 1.34 -18.74 -18.14
C ASN A 98 0.40 -17.54 -18.06
N ALA A 99 0.20 -16.85 -19.20
CA ALA A 99 -0.74 -15.73 -19.36
C ALA A 99 -0.55 -14.65 -18.28
N ALA A 100 -1.56 -14.37 -17.47
CA ALA A 100 -1.51 -13.39 -16.37
C ALA A 100 -0.71 -13.87 -15.14
N ALA A 101 0.29 -14.73 -15.36
CA ALA A 101 1.16 -15.39 -14.38
C ALA A 101 0.43 -16.17 -13.25
N LEU A 102 1.02 -17.28 -12.83
CA LEU A 102 0.63 -17.94 -11.58
C LEU A 102 1.07 -17.11 -10.38
N PHE A 103 2.29 -16.56 -10.46
CA PHE A 103 2.87 -15.75 -9.41
C PHE A 103 3.88 -14.77 -10.01
N VAL A 104 3.84 -13.52 -9.59
CA VAL A 104 4.80 -12.48 -9.92
C VAL A 104 5.50 -12.11 -8.62
N GLN A 105 6.74 -12.56 -8.45
CA GLN A 105 7.51 -12.30 -7.26
C GLN A 105 8.05 -10.86 -7.27
N MET A 106 7.80 -10.11 -6.20
CA MET A 106 8.47 -8.81 -5.93
C MET A 106 9.59 -8.95 -4.89
N GLY A 107 9.39 -9.81 -3.88
CA GLY A 107 10.36 -9.97 -2.79
C GLY A 107 10.13 -11.22 -1.96
N ALA A 108 11.17 -11.63 -1.25
CA ALA A 108 11.09 -12.67 -0.23
C ALA A 108 12.01 -12.28 0.93
N TYR A 109 11.59 -12.62 2.15
CA TYR A 109 12.15 -12.05 3.37
C TYR A 109 12.23 -13.11 4.47
N ARG A 110 13.35 -13.14 5.19
CA ARG A 110 13.46 -13.84 6.47
C ARG A 110 12.69 -13.04 7.53
N GLY A 111 11.56 -13.58 7.97
CA GLY A 111 10.63 -12.91 8.89
C GLY A 111 10.89 -13.22 10.37
N GLY A 112 11.92 -14.01 10.69
CA GLY A 112 12.27 -14.48 12.03
C GLY A 112 13.09 -15.77 11.97
N PRO A 113 13.48 -16.37 13.12
CA PRO A 113 14.36 -17.54 13.14
C PRO A 113 13.84 -18.76 12.37
N ARG A 114 12.54 -18.90 12.13
CA ARG A 114 11.98 -20.05 11.39
C ARG A 114 10.91 -19.65 10.37
N THR A 115 10.75 -18.37 10.10
CA THR A 115 9.65 -17.82 9.31
C THR A 115 10.17 -17.05 8.11
N PHE A 116 9.49 -17.19 6.98
CA PHE A 116 9.78 -16.47 5.76
C PHE A 116 8.49 -15.94 5.15
N ALA A 117 8.54 -14.78 4.50
CA ALA A 117 7.44 -14.22 3.73
C ALA A 117 7.86 -14.04 2.28
N VAL A 118 7.02 -14.45 1.33
CA VAL A 118 7.18 -14.18 -0.10
C VAL A 118 6.04 -13.27 -0.51
N VAL A 119 6.38 -12.10 -1.06
CA VAL A 119 5.43 -11.06 -1.45
C VAL A 119 5.40 -10.95 -2.96
N GLY A 120 4.19 -10.96 -3.52
CA GLY A 120 4.01 -10.91 -4.97
C GLY A 120 2.58 -10.62 -5.39
N LEU A 121 2.38 -10.63 -6.70
CA LEU A 121 1.08 -10.56 -7.35
C LEU A 121 0.72 -11.93 -7.91
N ALA A 122 -0.57 -12.19 -8.11
CA ALA A 122 -1.04 -13.36 -8.83
C ALA A 122 -2.30 -13.03 -9.62
N SER A 123 -2.58 -13.81 -10.66
CA SER A 123 -3.82 -13.69 -11.42
C SER A 123 -5.06 -13.79 -10.51
N LYS A 124 -5.86 -12.73 -10.47
CA LYS A 124 -7.11 -12.71 -9.69
C LYS A 124 -8.10 -13.79 -10.17
N PRO A 125 -8.38 -13.96 -11.48
CA PRO A 125 -9.23 -15.06 -11.95
C PRO A 125 -8.73 -16.44 -11.51
N LEU A 126 -7.41 -16.67 -11.54
CA LEU A 126 -6.86 -17.94 -11.08
C LEU A 126 -7.10 -18.14 -9.58
N HIS A 127 -6.96 -17.08 -8.78
CA HIS A 127 -7.27 -17.13 -7.36
C HIS A 127 -8.73 -17.42 -7.04
N VAL A 128 -9.66 -16.87 -7.82
CA VAL A 128 -11.10 -17.09 -7.66
C VAL A 128 -11.52 -18.49 -8.08
N TYR A 129 -11.08 -18.94 -9.27
CA TYR A 129 -11.58 -20.18 -9.87
C TYR A 129 -10.64 -21.38 -9.75
N GLY A 130 -9.33 -21.17 -9.88
CA GLY A 130 -8.32 -22.22 -9.82
C GLY A 130 -7.90 -22.62 -8.40
N ARG A 131 -8.07 -21.71 -7.43
CA ARG A 131 -7.71 -21.91 -6.01
C ARG A 131 -6.25 -22.38 -5.84
N PRO A 132 -5.26 -21.61 -6.34
CA PRO A 132 -3.86 -21.94 -6.20
C PRO A 132 -3.46 -22.00 -4.73
N TRP A 133 -2.51 -22.89 -4.43
CA TRP A 133 -1.94 -23.09 -3.11
C TRP A 133 -0.42 -23.21 -3.20
N TYR A 134 0.25 -23.11 -2.06
CA TYR A 134 1.69 -22.95 -2.01
C TYR A 134 2.32 -23.91 -1.00
N LYS A 135 3.56 -24.32 -1.27
CA LYS A 135 4.40 -25.11 -0.37
C LYS A 135 5.81 -24.55 -0.36
N CYS A 136 6.47 -24.58 0.78
CA CYS A 136 7.85 -24.10 0.91
C CYS A 136 8.80 -25.26 1.21
N GLU A 137 10.00 -25.16 0.68
CA GLU A 137 11.11 -26.07 0.95
C GLU A 137 12.37 -25.26 1.20
N TRP A 138 13.09 -25.58 2.27
CA TRP A 138 14.44 -25.12 2.47
C TRP A 138 15.42 -26.19 2.01
N ILE A 139 16.44 -25.80 1.25
CA ILE A 139 17.54 -26.66 0.80
C ILE A 139 18.83 -26.09 1.39
N SER A 140 19.48 -26.84 2.29
CA SER A 140 20.75 -26.43 2.89
C SER A 140 21.90 -26.53 1.89
N ASN A 141 22.93 -25.68 2.05
CA ASN A 141 24.17 -25.79 1.29
C ASN A 141 25.06 -26.96 1.75
N ASN A 142 24.96 -27.36 3.02
CA ASN A 142 25.83 -28.36 3.65
C ASN A 142 25.45 -29.83 3.34
N GLY A 143 24.39 -30.08 2.57
CA GLY A 143 24.03 -31.45 2.15
C GLY A 143 22.70 -31.57 1.41
N SER A 144 22.28 -32.80 1.11
CA SER A 144 21.00 -33.11 0.45
C SER A 144 19.78 -32.93 1.37
N SER A 145 19.95 -32.39 2.57
CA SER A 145 18.86 -32.22 3.53
C SER A 145 17.91 -31.12 3.05
N SER A 146 16.65 -31.50 2.84
CA SER A 146 15.59 -30.56 2.54
C SER A 146 14.44 -30.70 3.53
N ILE A 147 13.99 -29.55 4.03
CA ILE A 147 12.89 -29.48 5.00
C ILE A 147 11.73 -28.80 4.30
N LYS A 148 10.54 -29.39 4.39
CA LYS A 148 9.34 -28.89 3.74
C LYS A 148 8.33 -28.43 4.77
N THR A 149 7.60 -27.37 4.46
CA THR A 149 6.48 -26.90 5.26
C THR A 149 5.30 -26.49 4.38
N LYS A 150 4.09 -26.56 4.94
CA LYS A 150 2.90 -25.99 4.29
C LYS A 150 2.99 -24.47 4.39
N ALA A 151 2.67 -23.79 3.30
CA ALA A 151 2.63 -22.33 3.31
C ALA A 151 1.23 -21.84 3.66
N TYR A 152 1.16 -20.69 4.33
CA TYR A 152 -0.08 -19.96 4.55
C TYR A 152 -0.18 -18.81 3.55
N LYS A 153 -1.31 -18.72 2.86
CA LYS A 153 -1.56 -17.73 1.81
C LYS A 153 -2.51 -16.66 2.34
N MET A 154 -2.13 -15.39 2.19
CA MET A 154 -2.93 -14.23 2.56
C MET A 154 -3.17 -13.36 1.32
N LEU A 155 -4.39 -12.79 1.23
CA LEU A 155 -4.80 -11.84 0.19
C LEU A 155 -5.14 -10.50 0.88
N PRO A 156 -4.13 -9.66 1.16
CA PRO A 156 -4.32 -8.47 1.98
C PRO A 156 -5.04 -7.31 1.26
N ASP A 157 -5.31 -7.46 -0.04
CA ASP A 157 -6.00 -6.46 -0.85
C ASP A 157 -7.53 -6.57 -0.76
N TRP A 158 -8.08 -7.46 0.06
CA TRP A 158 -9.52 -7.62 0.31
C TRP A 158 -10.39 -7.74 -0.96
N GLY A 159 -9.81 -8.26 -2.04
CA GLY A 159 -10.51 -8.41 -3.32
C GLY A 159 -10.54 -7.16 -4.20
N TYR A 160 -9.89 -6.06 -3.80
CA TYR A 160 -9.73 -4.84 -4.60
C TYR A 160 -8.83 -5.04 -5.84
N GLY A 161 -8.03 -6.11 -5.89
CA GLY A 161 -7.19 -6.43 -7.05
C GLY A 161 -7.93 -6.38 -8.39
N ARG A 162 -7.23 -6.08 -9.48
CA ARG A 162 -7.80 -6.00 -10.84
C ARG A 162 -7.50 -7.30 -11.60
N VAL A 163 -6.66 -7.24 -12.63
CA VAL A 163 -6.12 -8.45 -13.28
C VAL A 163 -5.29 -9.24 -12.28
N TYR A 164 -4.51 -8.52 -11.47
CA TYR A 164 -3.68 -9.05 -10.42
C TYR A 164 -4.23 -8.74 -9.03
N THR A 165 -4.09 -9.70 -8.13
CA THR A 165 -4.35 -9.58 -6.68
C THR A 165 -3.03 -9.76 -5.92
N VAL A 166 -2.91 -9.12 -4.77
CA VAL A 166 -1.73 -9.24 -3.91
C VAL A 166 -1.77 -10.56 -3.15
N VAL A 167 -0.62 -11.24 -3.12
CA VAL A 167 -0.44 -12.50 -2.39
C VAL A 167 0.77 -12.39 -1.49
N VAL A 168 0.55 -12.65 -0.20
CA VAL A 168 1.63 -12.86 0.76
C VAL A 168 1.62 -14.33 1.16
N VAL A 169 2.74 -15.01 0.92
CA VAL A 169 2.93 -16.41 1.29
C VAL A 169 3.86 -16.48 2.48
N ASN A 170 3.34 -16.93 3.62
CA ASN A 170 4.10 -17.15 4.84
C ASN A 170 4.52 -18.63 4.96
N CYS A 171 5.82 -18.88 5.06
CA CYS A 171 6.42 -20.19 5.30
C CYS A 171 6.91 -20.25 6.74
N THR A 172 6.37 -21.14 7.57
CA THR A 172 6.85 -21.36 8.94
C THR A 172 7.36 -22.78 9.09
N PHE A 173 8.65 -22.94 9.41
CA PHE A 173 9.29 -24.23 9.66
C PHE A 173 9.15 -24.65 11.13
N SER A 174 9.38 -25.93 11.42
CA SER A 174 9.33 -26.47 12.80
C SER A 174 10.45 -25.90 13.67
N GLY A 175 11.64 -25.72 13.10
CA GLY A 175 12.80 -25.06 13.70
C GLY A 175 13.49 -24.12 12.71
N ASN A 176 14.62 -23.54 13.11
CA ASN A 176 15.43 -22.71 12.22
C ASN A 176 16.07 -23.60 11.13
N PRO A 177 15.72 -23.43 9.85
CA PRO A 177 16.23 -24.31 8.80
C PRO A 177 17.68 -24.00 8.39
N ASN A 178 18.27 -22.89 8.88
CA ASN A 178 19.66 -22.47 8.68
C ASN A 178 20.36 -22.20 10.04
N GLU A 179 20.14 -23.08 11.02
CA GLU A 179 20.70 -22.95 12.38
C GLU A 179 22.23 -23.06 12.41
N ASP A 180 22.79 -23.90 11.53
CA ASP A 180 24.24 -24.07 11.35
C ASP A 180 24.90 -22.91 10.58
N ASN A 181 24.10 -21.94 10.12
CA ASN A 181 24.51 -20.79 9.31
C ASN A 181 25.31 -21.17 8.06
N ALA A 182 25.09 -22.38 7.53
CA ALA A 182 25.72 -22.85 6.30
C ALA A 182 25.20 -22.15 5.04
N GLY A 183 24.09 -21.41 5.17
CA GLY A 183 23.36 -20.86 4.07
C GLY A 183 22.48 -21.90 3.38
N GLY A 184 21.67 -21.43 2.45
CA GLY A 184 20.73 -22.27 1.75
C GLY A 184 19.73 -21.48 0.93
N LYS A 185 18.77 -22.21 0.36
CA LYS A 185 17.80 -21.66 -0.59
C LYS A 185 16.38 -21.97 -0.13
N LEU A 186 15.54 -20.94 -0.14
CA LEU A 186 14.09 -21.09 -0.01
C LEU A 186 13.50 -21.30 -1.40
N ILE A 187 12.84 -22.43 -1.58
CA ILE A 187 12.09 -22.79 -2.78
C ILE A 187 10.60 -22.68 -2.47
N LEU A 188 9.88 -21.92 -3.29
CA LEU A 188 8.43 -21.84 -3.31
C LEU A 188 7.90 -22.72 -4.44
N TYR A 189 7.00 -23.64 -4.09
CA TYR A 189 6.19 -24.40 -5.04
C TYR A 189 4.82 -23.75 -5.12
N ALA A 190 4.50 -23.14 -6.27
CA ALA A 190 3.20 -22.54 -6.54
C ALA A 190 2.39 -23.51 -7.41
N TYR A 191 1.24 -23.97 -6.91
CA TYR A 191 0.36 -24.91 -7.62
C TYR A 191 -0.80 -24.17 -8.27
N TYR A 192 -1.19 -24.60 -9.49
CA TYR A 192 -2.26 -23.96 -10.26
C TYR A 192 -3.67 -24.21 -9.69
N GLY A 193 -3.82 -25.21 -8.83
CA GLY A 193 -5.08 -25.56 -8.17
C GLY A 193 -4.95 -26.82 -7.33
N GLU A 194 -6.06 -27.49 -7.03
CA GLU A 194 -6.08 -28.66 -6.11
C GLU A 194 -5.18 -29.82 -6.58
N SER A 195 -4.96 -29.96 -7.89
CA SER A 195 -4.06 -30.98 -8.44
C SER A 195 -2.60 -30.67 -8.14
N THR A 196 -1.88 -31.65 -7.59
CA THR A 196 -0.44 -31.59 -7.34
C THR A 196 0.42 -31.79 -8.60
N LYS A 197 -0.20 -32.09 -9.76
CA LYS A 197 0.52 -32.47 -10.98
C LYS A 197 1.26 -31.32 -11.65
N ARG A 198 0.77 -30.09 -11.50
CA ARG A 198 1.30 -28.91 -12.19
C ARG A 198 1.61 -27.80 -11.19
N TYR A 199 2.88 -27.37 -11.19
CA TYR A 199 3.36 -26.30 -10.32
C TYR A 199 4.54 -25.58 -10.95
N GLU A 200 4.77 -24.36 -10.50
CA GLU A 200 6.02 -23.62 -10.72
C GLU A 200 6.95 -23.85 -9.53
N LYS A 201 8.23 -24.12 -9.78
CA LYS A 201 9.27 -24.24 -8.75
C LYS A 201 10.15 -23.00 -8.79
N ILE A 202 10.05 -22.17 -7.75
CA ILE A 202 10.63 -20.82 -7.74
C ILE A 202 11.68 -20.74 -6.63
N LYS A 203 12.91 -20.37 -6.97
CA LYS A 203 13.92 -19.99 -5.96
C LYS A 203 13.64 -18.56 -5.53
N VAL A 204 13.05 -18.39 -4.35
CA VAL A 204 12.56 -17.08 -3.91
C VAL A 204 13.57 -16.31 -3.06
N LEU A 205 14.42 -17.01 -2.30
CA LEU A 205 15.44 -16.41 -1.43
C LEU A 205 16.65 -17.34 -1.31
N GLU A 206 17.82 -16.75 -1.13
CA GLU A 206 19.08 -17.44 -0.89
C GLU A 206 19.83 -16.73 0.25
N GLU A 207 20.20 -17.48 1.29
CA GLU A 207 21.06 -16.99 2.37
C GLU A 207 22.48 -17.50 2.12
N ALA A 208 23.45 -16.59 2.12
CA ALA A 208 24.87 -16.95 2.04
C ALA A 208 25.34 -17.60 3.36
N PRO A 209 26.39 -18.45 3.34
CA PRO A 209 27.02 -18.93 4.58
C PRO A 209 27.44 -17.75 5.48
N GLY A 210 27.16 -17.84 6.78
CA GLY A 210 27.48 -16.79 7.76
C GLY A 210 26.56 -15.56 7.74
N SER A 211 25.58 -15.49 6.84
CA SER A 211 24.72 -14.29 6.69
C SER A 211 23.53 -14.24 7.64
N TYR A 212 23.13 -15.37 8.23
CA TYR A 212 22.05 -15.40 9.21
C TYR A 212 22.51 -14.82 10.55
N GLU A 213 21.72 -13.90 11.10
CA GLU A 213 21.99 -13.21 12.35
C GLU A 213 20.72 -13.16 13.20
N GLU A 214 20.69 -13.94 14.28
CA GLU A 214 19.49 -14.07 15.12
C GLU A 214 19.16 -12.80 15.92
N SER A 215 20.16 -12.01 16.30
CA SER A 215 19.98 -10.74 17.03
C SER A 215 19.10 -9.73 16.27
N LYS A 216 19.01 -9.82 14.94
CA LYS A 216 18.13 -8.94 14.13
C LYS A 216 16.64 -9.12 14.41
N TYR A 217 16.23 -10.22 15.06
CA TYR A 217 14.83 -10.53 15.33
C TYR A 217 14.41 -10.26 16.78
N ILE A 218 15.30 -9.63 17.57
CA ILE A 218 15.10 -9.36 18.99
C ILE A 218 15.47 -7.89 19.25
N PRO A 219 14.74 -7.17 20.12
CA PRO A 219 15.13 -5.81 20.52
C PRO A 219 16.54 -5.77 21.18
N PRO A 220 17.24 -4.62 21.14
CA PRO A 220 16.80 -3.33 20.61
C PRO A 220 16.84 -3.27 19.08
N TYR A 221 15.80 -2.67 18.48
CA TYR A 221 15.74 -2.43 17.04
C TYR A 221 16.50 -1.16 16.64
N GLN A 222 16.83 -1.06 15.36
CA GLN A 222 17.59 0.06 14.80
C GLN A 222 16.85 1.40 14.96
N TYR A 223 15.52 1.39 14.86
CA TYR A 223 14.70 2.59 14.94
C TYR A 223 13.62 2.45 16.02
N GLU A 224 13.16 3.57 16.54
CA GLU A 224 11.93 3.61 17.33
C GLU A 224 10.71 3.64 16.40
N TYR A 225 10.80 4.46 15.33
CA TYR A 225 9.71 4.68 14.38
C TYR A 225 10.14 4.42 12.94
N LEU A 226 9.26 3.77 12.18
CA LEU A 226 9.41 3.58 10.74
C LEU A 226 8.20 4.14 10.02
N TYR A 227 8.41 4.85 8.94
CA TYR A 227 7.36 5.16 7.97
C TYR A 227 7.45 4.22 6.76
N CYS A 228 6.34 3.57 6.42
CA CYS A 228 6.18 2.81 5.18
C CYS A 228 5.10 3.45 4.31
N GLY A 229 5.52 4.17 3.27
CA GLY A 229 4.61 4.83 2.33
C GLY A 229 4.05 3.90 1.27
N SER A 230 2.85 4.24 0.78
CA SER A 230 2.24 3.69 -0.42
C SER A 230 3.00 4.15 -1.69
N SER A 231 2.55 3.69 -2.86
CA SER A 231 3.18 4.02 -4.15
C SER A 231 3.11 5.52 -4.44
N LEU A 232 4.26 6.14 -4.72
CA LEU A 232 4.37 7.52 -5.17
C LEU A 232 4.25 7.59 -6.70
N TYR A 233 3.16 8.17 -7.20
CA TYR A 233 2.88 8.28 -8.64
C TYR A 233 2.34 9.67 -9.00
N GLY A 234 2.20 9.92 -10.31
CA GLY A 234 1.66 11.17 -10.82
C GLY A 234 2.67 12.32 -10.72
N ASN A 235 2.18 13.54 -10.54
CA ASN A 235 2.99 14.75 -10.65
C ASN A 235 3.22 15.38 -9.27
N LEU A 236 4.03 14.74 -8.43
CA LEU A 236 4.24 15.17 -7.05
C LEU A 236 4.95 16.53 -6.98
N SER A 237 4.53 17.34 -6.01
CA SER A 237 5.12 18.65 -5.71
C SER A 237 6.33 18.50 -4.78
N ALA A 238 7.50 18.91 -5.26
CA ALA A 238 8.73 18.88 -4.48
C ALA A 238 8.64 19.73 -3.20
N ALA A 239 7.93 20.86 -3.25
CA ALA A 239 7.72 21.71 -2.09
C ALA A 239 6.88 21.01 -1.00
N ARG A 240 5.83 20.29 -1.41
CA ARG A 240 4.97 19.53 -0.49
C ARG A 240 5.68 18.32 0.10
N ILE A 241 6.49 17.61 -0.70
CA ILE A 241 7.31 16.50 -0.20
C ILE A 241 8.37 17.00 0.79
N ARG A 242 9.02 18.14 0.51
CA ARG A 242 9.96 18.79 1.44
C ARG A 242 9.28 19.14 2.77
N GLU A 243 8.13 19.79 2.71
CA GLU A 243 7.32 20.13 3.88
C GLU A 243 6.94 18.88 4.70
N TRP A 244 6.39 17.87 4.04
CA TRP A 244 5.98 16.62 4.68
C TRP A 244 7.17 15.91 5.36
N MET A 245 8.32 15.84 4.68
CA MET A 245 9.52 15.19 5.18
C MET A 245 10.09 15.94 6.39
N ALA A 246 10.16 17.27 6.32
CA ALA A 246 10.63 18.10 7.43
C ALA A 246 9.73 17.96 8.67
N TYR A 247 8.40 18.02 8.47
CA TYR A 247 7.42 17.84 9.54
C TYR A 247 7.60 16.49 10.23
N HIS A 248 7.63 15.40 9.45
CA HIS A 248 7.65 14.06 10.06
C HIS A 248 9.03 13.68 10.62
N ALA A 249 10.12 14.20 10.05
CA ALA A 249 11.45 14.03 10.64
C ALA A 249 11.58 14.71 12.02
N TRP A 250 10.91 15.85 12.21
CA TRP A 250 10.77 16.51 13.51
C TRP A 250 9.87 15.70 14.43
N PHE A 251 8.67 15.35 13.95
CA PHE A 251 7.63 14.65 14.72
C PHE A 251 8.10 13.30 15.28
N PHE A 252 8.75 12.47 14.46
CA PHE A 252 9.26 11.17 14.88
C PHE A 252 10.65 11.25 15.54
N GLY A 253 11.30 12.43 15.54
CA GLY A 253 12.62 12.59 16.14
C GLY A 253 13.73 11.79 15.44
N PRO A 254 14.93 11.69 16.05
CA PRO A 254 16.12 11.18 15.39
C PRO A 254 16.15 9.65 15.16
N SER A 255 15.44 8.88 15.99
CA SER A 255 15.36 7.41 15.88
C SER A 255 14.26 6.97 14.90
N SER A 256 14.25 7.59 13.72
CA SER A 256 13.23 7.36 12.69
C SER A 256 13.82 7.16 11.30
N HIS A 257 13.15 6.32 10.51
CA HIS A 257 13.50 6.08 9.11
C HIS A 257 12.27 6.09 8.21
N PHE A 258 12.42 6.65 7.00
CA PHE A 258 11.34 6.88 6.06
C PHE A 258 11.54 6.10 4.77
N VAL A 259 10.60 5.23 4.43
CA VAL A 259 10.67 4.39 3.23
C VAL A 259 9.65 4.87 2.21
N PHE A 260 10.16 5.35 1.08
CA PHE A 260 9.37 5.80 -0.07
C PHE A 260 9.47 4.81 -1.23
N HIS A 261 8.42 4.70 -2.03
CA HIS A 261 8.36 3.80 -3.17
C HIS A 261 7.96 4.57 -4.43
N ASP A 262 8.90 4.80 -5.33
CA ASP A 262 8.70 5.54 -6.57
C ASP A 262 8.07 4.66 -7.65
N ALA A 263 6.79 4.89 -7.92
CA ALA A 263 6.02 4.31 -9.01
C ALA A 263 5.92 5.26 -10.23
N GLY A 264 6.88 6.18 -10.37
CA GLY A 264 6.93 7.19 -11.43
C GLY A 264 6.56 8.60 -10.96
N GLY A 265 6.30 8.80 -9.66
CA GLY A 265 5.93 10.09 -9.08
C GLY A 265 7.09 10.93 -8.58
N VAL A 266 8.27 10.33 -8.36
CA VAL A 266 9.45 11.05 -7.88
C VAL A 266 10.19 11.67 -9.08
N SER A 267 9.82 12.91 -9.41
CA SER A 267 10.56 13.71 -10.41
C SER A 267 11.97 14.09 -9.90
N PRO A 268 12.87 14.60 -10.77
CA PRO A 268 14.17 15.10 -10.33
C PRO A 268 14.09 16.14 -9.21
N GLU A 269 13.10 17.03 -9.24
CA GLU A 269 12.90 18.05 -8.20
C GLU A 269 12.46 17.43 -6.87
N VAL A 270 11.57 16.43 -6.92
CA VAL A 270 11.14 15.67 -5.73
C VAL A 270 12.32 14.88 -5.16
N ARG A 271 13.14 14.29 -6.02
CA ARG A 271 14.38 13.61 -5.63
C ARG A 271 15.31 14.56 -4.88
N VAL A 272 15.50 15.79 -5.37
CA VAL A 272 16.30 16.82 -4.69
C VAL A 272 15.75 17.16 -3.31
N ALA A 273 14.43 17.17 -3.10
CA ALA A 273 13.83 17.39 -1.78
C ALA A 273 14.14 16.26 -0.78
N LEU A 274 14.22 15.01 -1.26
CA LEU A 274 14.49 13.83 -0.42
C LEU A 274 15.98 13.55 -0.23
N GLU A 275 16.82 13.95 -1.18
CA GLU A 275 18.24 13.58 -1.25
C GLU A 275 19.06 13.89 0.01
N PRO A 276 18.90 15.05 0.69
CA PRO A 276 19.61 15.32 1.93
C PRO A 276 19.32 14.28 3.03
N TRP A 277 18.07 13.80 3.11
CA TRP A 277 17.64 12.80 4.08
C TRP A 277 18.12 11.40 3.70
N VAL A 278 18.15 11.08 2.40
CA VAL A 278 18.69 9.82 1.89
C VAL A 278 20.18 9.72 2.20
N ARG A 279 20.97 10.75 1.90
CA ARG A 279 22.41 10.78 2.20
C ARG A 279 22.71 10.72 3.69
N ALA A 280 21.83 11.26 4.53
CA ALA A 280 21.93 11.15 5.99
C ALA A 280 21.48 9.78 6.55
N GLY A 281 21.06 8.84 5.70
CA GLY A 281 20.54 7.53 6.15
C GLY A 281 19.16 7.60 6.83
N ARG A 282 18.48 8.75 6.75
CA ARG A 282 17.15 8.97 7.35
C ARG A 282 16.03 8.52 6.43
N ALA A 283 16.26 8.41 5.12
CA ALA A 283 15.25 7.98 4.17
C ALA A 283 15.81 6.99 3.14
N THR A 284 14.93 6.14 2.61
CA THR A 284 15.19 5.25 1.48
C THR A 284 14.13 5.48 0.41
N VAL A 285 14.53 5.52 -0.86
CA VAL A 285 13.61 5.61 -2.00
C VAL A 285 13.81 4.38 -2.86
N HIS A 286 12.82 3.50 -2.88
CA HIS A 286 12.80 2.30 -3.71
C HIS A 286 12.21 2.62 -5.09
N ASP A 287 12.90 2.26 -6.18
CA ASP A 287 12.32 2.29 -7.52
C ASP A 287 11.44 1.05 -7.71
N ILE A 288 10.14 1.27 -7.93
CA ILE A 288 9.15 0.22 -8.17
C ILE A 288 8.47 0.39 -9.53
N ARG A 289 8.97 1.21 -10.45
CA ARG A 289 8.26 1.59 -11.69
C ARG A 289 7.82 0.41 -12.57
N GLU A 290 8.58 -0.70 -12.54
CA GLU A 290 8.25 -1.94 -13.24
C GLU A 290 6.91 -2.56 -12.78
N GLN A 291 6.38 -2.18 -11.60
CA GLN A 291 5.05 -2.59 -11.15
C GLN A 291 3.94 -2.25 -12.15
N ALA A 292 4.14 -1.21 -12.99
CA ALA A 292 3.16 -0.75 -13.96
C ALA A 292 2.80 -1.81 -15.03
N GLU A 293 3.63 -2.84 -15.22
CA GLU A 293 3.33 -3.97 -16.09
C GLU A 293 2.19 -4.86 -15.54
N PHE A 294 1.91 -4.79 -14.24
CA PHE A 294 0.96 -5.65 -13.55
C PHE A 294 -0.23 -4.84 -13.06
N ASP A 295 -1.36 -4.91 -13.79
CA ASP A 295 -2.60 -4.21 -13.45
C ASP A 295 -3.25 -4.73 -12.15
N GLY A 296 -2.89 -4.10 -11.04
CA GLY A 296 -3.50 -4.28 -9.72
C GLY A 296 -4.19 -3.01 -9.23
N TYR A 297 -4.56 -3.00 -7.95
CA TYR A 297 -5.27 -1.87 -7.36
C TYR A 297 -4.34 -0.70 -7.05
N TYR A 298 -4.66 0.49 -7.58
CA TYR A 298 -4.07 1.78 -7.20
C TYR A 298 -2.53 1.77 -7.15
N TYR A 299 -1.90 1.55 -8.31
CA TYR A 299 -0.45 1.41 -8.46
C TYR A 299 0.16 0.35 -7.53
N ASN A 300 -0.56 -0.77 -7.37
CA ASN A 300 -0.17 -1.89 -6.53
C ASN A 300 0.13 -1.52 -5.07
N GLN A 301 -0.56 -0.52 -4.50
CA GLN A 301 -0.28 -0.04 -3.13
C GLN A 301 -0.29 -1.14 -2.05
N PHE A 302 -1.19 -2.12 -2.16
CA PHE A 302 -1.23 -3.26 -1.23
C PHE A 302 0.01 -4.14 -1.34
N LEU A 303 0.59 -4.30 -2.53
CA LEU A 303 1.84 -5.04 -2.73
C LEU A 303 2.99 -4.29 -2.04
N VAL A 304 3.04 -2.99 -2.27
CA VAL A 304 4.11 -2.11 -1.80
C VAL A 304 4.16 -2.01 -0.28
N VAL A 305 3.01 -1.85 0.40
CA VAL A 305 2.99 -1.82 1.87
C VAL A 305 3.39 -3.17 2.49
N ASN A 306 3.09 -4.30 1.83
CA ASN A 306 3.55 -5.62 2.29
C ASN A 306 5.03 -5.86 2.01
N ASP A 307 5.53 -5.33 0.91
CA ASP A 307 6.96 -5.34 0.62
C ASP A 307 7.76 -4.57 1.69
N CYS A 308 7.30 -3.37 2.04
CA CYS A 308 7.88 -2.56 3.11
C CYS A 308 7.78 -3.26 4.47
N LEU A 309 6.58 -3.77 4.82
CA LEU A 309 6.35 -4.51 6.06
C LEU A 309 7.39 -5.61 6.26
N HIS A 310 7.58 -6.46 5.25
CA HIS A 310 8.42 -7.64 5.40
C HIS A 310 9.91 -7.34 5.28
N ARG A 311 10.30 -6.31 4.53
CA ARG A 311 11.67 -5.82 4.48
C ARG A 311 12.13 -5.24 5.81
N TYR A 312 11.25 -4.52 6.50
CA TYR A 312 11.56 -3.79 7.73
C TYR A 312 10.85 -4.34 8.98
N ARG A 313 10.39 -5.60 8.93
CA ARG A 313 9.53 -6.22 9.96
C ARG A 313 10.09 -6.12 11.38
N HIS A 314 11.41 -6.16 11.50
CA HIS A 314 12.16 -6.09 12.76
C HIS A 314 13.15 -4.91 12.78
N ALA A 315 12.86 -3.85 12.03
CA ALA A 315 13.72 -2.66 11.99
C ALA A 315 13.31 -1.60 13.02
N ALA A 316 12.04 -1.61 13.49
CA ALA A 316 11.51 -0.59 14.38
C ALA A 316 10.53 -1.14 15.43
N ASN A 317 10.33 -0.39 16.53
CA ASN A 317 9.30 -0.67 17.52
C ASN A 317 7.89 -0.43 16.96
N TRP A 318 7.69 0.67 16.22
CA TRP A 318 6.43 1.01 15.58
C TRP A 318 6.62 1.38 14.11
N THR A 319 5.76 0.85 13.24
CA THR A 319 5.68 1.21 11.83
C THR A 319 4.38 1.92 11.53
N PHE A 320 4.44 3.08 10.89
CA PHE A 320 3.32 3.92 10.52
C PHE A 320 3.05 3.82 9.02
N TYR A 321 1.77 3.73 8.67
CA TYR A 321 1.28 3.67 7.28
C TYR A 321 0.28 4.80 7.07
N PHE A 322 0.70 5.80 6.29
CA PHE A 322 -0.07 6.99 5.92
C PHE A 322 0.51 7.61 4.64
N ASP A 323 -0.21 8.53 4.03
CA ASP A 323 0.13 9.11 2.73
C ASP A 323 0.91 10.42 2.86
N VAL A 324 1.53 10.87 1.77
CA VAL A 324 2.41 12.05 1.73
C VAL A 324 1.68 13.40 1.69
N ASP A 325 0.35 13.38 1.74
CA ASP A 325 -0.53 14.53 1.97
C ASP A 325 -1.20 14.51 3.36
N GLU A 326 -0.73 13.65 4.25
CA GLU A 326 -1.26 13.45 5.59
C GLU A 326 -0.22 13.77 6.67
N TYR A 327 -0.65 14.45 7.74
CA TYR A 327 0.22 14.96 8.80
C TYR A 327 -0.24 14.45 10.16
N ILE A 328 0.54 13.58 10.79
CA ILE A 328 0.21 13.04 12.12
C ILE A 328 0.32 14.13 13.17
N TYR A 329 -0.70 14.28 14.02
CA TYR A 329 -0.82 15.35 15.00
C TYR A 329 -1.21 14.81 16.38
N LEU A 330 -0.62 15.39 17.42
CA LEU A 330 -0.87 15.07 18.82
C LEU A 330 -1.60 16.24 19.50
N PRO A 331 -2.88 16.08 19.88
CA PRO A 331 -3.60 17.09 20.66
C PRO A 331 -3.06 17.21 22.09
N ASP A 332 -3.40 18.33 22.74
CA ASP A 332 -3.25 18.56 24.19
C ASP A 332 -1.82 18.43 24.76
N GLY A 333 -0.80 18.66 23.92
CA GLY A 333 0.60 18.61 24.35
C GLY A 333 1.13 17.19 24.63
N ASN A 334 0.43 16.15 24.17
CA ASN A 334 0.91 14.78 24.27
C ASN A 334 2.23 14.58 23.51
N THR A 335 3.06 13.66 24.00
CA THR A 335 4.25 13.18 23.29
C THR A 335 3.95 11.86 22.59
N LEU A 336 4.62 11.57 21.47
CA LEU A 336 4.40 10.33 20.73
C LEU A 336 4.74 9.12 21.62
N GLU A 337 5.81 9.21 22.39
CA GLU A 337 6.25 8.21 23.36
C GLU A 337 5.17 7.90 24.39
N SER A 338 4.54 8.94 24.97
CA SER A 338 3.45 8.75 25.94
C SER A 338 2.24 8.05 25.34
N VAL A 339 1.84 8.42 24.11
CA VAL A 339 0.71 7.83 23.41
C VAL A 339 0.97 6.37 23.07
N LEU A 340 2.16 6.06 22.54
CA LEU A 340 2.53 4.70 22.19
C LEU A 340 2.70 3.79 23.40
N LYS A 341 3.18 4.35 24.53
CA LYS A 341 3.22 3.63 25.80
C LYS A 341 1.81 3.28 26.29
N GLU A 342 0.88 4.23 26.23
CA GLU A 342 -0.54 4.00 26.58
C GLU A 342 -1.16 2.94 25.67
N PHE A 343 -0.82 2.91 24.38
CA PHE A 343 -1.39 2.00 23.40
C PHE A 343 -0.70 0.63 23.32
N SER A 344 0.41 0.44 24.04
CA SER A 344 1.32 -0.71 23.90
C SER A 344 0.71 -2.10 24.17
N ASN A 345 -0.44 -2.17 24.85
CA ASN A 345 -1.22 -3.41 25.02
C ASN A 345 -1.84 -3.92 23.71
N ASN A 346 -1.86 -3.08 22.66
CA ASN A 346 -2.34 -3.44 21.33
C ASN A 346 -1.16 -3.55 20.37
N THR A 347 -1.30 -4.42 19.37
CA THR A 347 -0.31 -4.55 18.29
C THR A 347 -0.45 -3.46 17.25
N GLN A 348 -1.67 -2.96 17.03
CA GLN A 348 -1.92 -1.84 16.13
C GLN A 348 -2.97 -0.89 16.70
N PHE A 349 -2.97 0.33 16.20
CA PHE A 349 -4.03 1.29 16.45
C PHE A 349 -4.31 2.13 15.21
N THR A 350 -5.57 2.46 14.98
CA THR A 350 -5.98 3.33 13.87
C THR A 350 -6.02 4.78 14.32
N ILE A 351 -5.69 5.70 13.44
CA ILE A 351 -5.63 7.15 13.63
C ILE A 351 -6.74 7.79 12.81
N GLU A 352 -7.50 8.68 13.44
CA GLU A 352 -8.65 9.35 12.82
C GLU A 352 -8.24 10.61 12.04
N GLN A 353 -8.99 10.87 10.96
CA GLN A 353 -8.76 11.94 10.01
C GLN A 353 -9.40 13.28 10.43
N ASN A 354 -8.62 14.35 10.37
CA ASN A 354 -9.06 15.72 10.23
C ASN A 354 -8.94 16.13 8.75
N ALA A 355 -10.05 16.06 8.00
CA ALA A 355 -10.03 16.42 6.58
C ALA A 355 -9.94 17.94 6.42
N MET A 356 -8.95 18.41 5.66
CA MET A 356 -8.72 19.82 5.36
C MET A 356 -9.19 20.14 3.95
N SER A 357 -9.64 21.38 3.74
CA SER A 357 -9.80 21.93 2.41
C SER A 357 -8.43 21.97 1.72
N SER A 358 -8.43 21.66 0.43
CA SER A 358 -7.25 21.77 -0.43
C SER A 358 -7.17 23.10 -1.18
N VAL A 359 -8.14 23.99 -1.01
CA VAL A 359 -8.28 25.23 -1.80
C VAL A 359 -8.57 26.50 -1.00
N LEU A 360 -9.19 26.38 0.17
CA LEU A 360 -9.64 27.52 0.97
C LEU A 360 -8.47 28.11 1.78
N CYS A 361 -8.22 29.41 1.57
CA CYS A 361 -7.25 30.19 2.33
C CYS A 361 -7.87 31.52 2.77
N LEU A 362 -7.18 32.26 3.65
CA LEU A 362 -7.63 33.59 4.06
C LEU A 362 -7.22 34.66 3.03
N ASN A 363 -7.96 35.74 2.94
CA ASN A 363 -7.54 36.93 2.22
C ASN A 363 -6.81 37.86 3.19
N ASP A 364 -5.56 37.52 3.49
CA ASP A 364 -4.70 38.25 4.41
C ASP A 364 -3.58 38.93 3.64
N SER A 365 -3.64 40.26 3.51
CA SER A 365 -2.66 41.04 2.76
C SER A 365 -1.26 41.05 3.38
N THR A 366 -1.10 40.52 4.60
CA THR A 366 0.20 40.36 5.25
C THR A 366 0.90 39.04 4.89
N GLN A 367 0.17 38.08 4.31
CA GLN A 367 0.70 36.76 3.98
C GLN A 367 1.29 36.74 2.58
N ASP A 368 2.42 36.05 2.45
CA ASP A 368 3.04 35.74 1.16
C ASP A 368 2.91 34.22 0.92
N TYR A 369 1.80 33.83 0.32
CA TYR A 369 1.47 32.41 0.10
C TYR A 369 2.51 31.64 -0.70
N SER A 370 3.30 32.34 -1.51
CA SER A 370 4.39 31.71 -2.28
C SER A 370 5.53 31.20 -1.38
N ARG A 371 5.63 31.73 -0.15
CA ARG A 371 6.64 31.38 0.85
C ARG A 371 6.11 30.51 1.98
N GLU A 372 4.79 30.33 2.03
CA GLU A 372 4.11 29.49 3.01
C GLU A 372 3.99 28.04 2.53
N TRP A 373 4.20 27.12 3.46
CA TRP A 373 3.87 25.72 3.36
C TRP A 373 2.36 25.52 3.28
N GLY A 374 1.91 24.41 2.72
CA GLY A 374 0.48 24.20 2.52
C GLY A 374 -0.27 24.08 3.84
N PHE A 375 0.30 23.46 4.89
CA PHE A 375 -0.36 23.44 6.20
C PHE A 375 -0.37 24.80 6.93
N GLU A 376 0.38 25.81 6.45
CA GLU A 376 0.33 27.18 6.97
C GLU A 376 -0.83 28.01 6.41
N LYS A 377 -1.31 27.64 5.22
CA LYS A 377 -2.30 28.43 4.47
C LYS A 377 -3.65 27.73 4.27
N LEU A 378 -3.66 26.40 4.19
CA LEU A 378 -4.88 25.60 4.12
C LEU A 378 -5.44 25.36 5.55
N LEU A 379 -6.20 26.35 6.04
CA LEU A 379 -6.58 26.45 7.46
C LEU A 379 -8.03 26.09 7.74
N PHE A 380 -8.72 25.43 6.80
CA PHE A 380 -10.14 25.17 6.89
C PHE A 380 -10.40 23.67 6.93
N ARG A 381 -10.91 23.17 8.06
CA ARG A 381 -11.20 21.77 8.33
C ARG A 381 -12.68 21.46 8.13
N ASP A 382 -12.99 20.36 7.45
CA ASP A 382 -14.35 19.82 7.35
C ASP A 382 -14.90 19.52 8.76
N SER A 383 -16.02 20.15 9.11
CA SER A 383 -16.62 20.08 10.44
C SER A 383 -17.72 19.04 10.58
N ARG A 384 -18.02 18.25 9.54
CA ARG A 384 -19.04 17.20 9.61
C ARG A 384 -18.64 16.12 10.61
N THR A 385 -19.60 15.74 11.46
CA THR A 385 -19.50 14.66 12.44
C THR A 385 -20.31 13.43 12.00
N ASN A 386 -20.07 12.28 12.63
CA ASN A 386 -20.78 11.01 12.36
C ASN A 386 -20.68 10.50 10.91
N ILE A 387 -19.63 10.89 10.19
CA ILE A 387 -19.32 10.33 8.87
C ILE A 387 -18.19 9.32 8.97
N ARG A 388 -18.23 8.27 8.15
CA ARG A 388 -17.13 7.34 8.02
C ARG A 388 -16.00 8.03 7.24
N ARG A 389 -14.84 8.19 7.88
CA ARG A 389 -13.61 8.65 7.24
C ARG A 389 -12.61 7.51 7.13
N ASP A 390 -11.72 7.62 6.16
CA ASP A 390 -10.59 6.72 6.06
C ASP A 390 -9.68 6.91 7.27
N ARG A 391 -9.05 5.81 7.67
CA ARG A 391 -8.15 5.78 8.80
C ARG A 391 -6.77 5.38 8.34
N LYS A 392 -5.77 5.89 9.03
CA LYS A 392 -4.39 5.44 8.94
C LYS A 392 -4.02 4.72 10.22
N TYR A 393 -2.84 4.15 10.31
CA TYR A 393 -2.53 3.32 11.47
C TYR A 393 -1.04 3.21 11.73
N ALA A 394 -0.72 2.81 12.95
CA ALA A 394 0.59 2.31 13.31
C ALA A 394 0.48 0.88 13.85
N ILE A 395 1.55 0.12 13.67
CA ILE A 395 1.61 -1.30 14.00
C ILE A 395 3.00 -1.70 14.49
N GLN A 396 3.05 -2.64 15.43
CA GLN A 396 4.26 -3.38 15.77
C GLN A 396 4.50 -4.45 14.69
N ALA A 397 5.27 -4.10 13.65
CA ALA A 397 5.44 -4.93 12.44
C ALA A 397 5.88 -6.38 12.71
N LYS A 398 6.66 -6.62 13.77
CA LYS A 398 7.06 -7.97 14.22
C LYS A 398 5.88 -8.93 14.38
N ASN A 399 4.72 -8.43 14.79
CA ASN A 399 3.50 -9.21 15.04
C ASN A 399 2.58 -9.35 13.81
N ALA A 400 2.94 -8.78 12.66
CA ALA A 400 2.12 -8.78 11.44
C ALA A 400 2.62 -9.81 10.42
N TYR A 401 1.69 -10.50 9.76
CA TYR A 401 1.95 -11.46 8.68
C TYR A 401 1.62 -10.93 7.29
N ALA A 402 0.76 -9.93 7.21
CA ALA A 402 0.49 -9.11 6.04
C ALA A 402 -0.13 -7.78 6.51
N THR A 403 -0.29 -6.79 5.64
CA THR A 403 -0.89 -5.51 6.00
C THR A 403 -1.71 -4.89 4.87
N GLY A 404 -2.66 -4.02 5.22
CA GLY A 404 -3.47 -3.24 4.28
C GLY A 404 -3.10 -1.75 4.31
N VAL A 405 -3.85 -0.93 3.57
CA VAL A 405 -3.57 0.52 3.46
C VAL A 405 -4.21 1.36 4.58
N HIS A 406 -5.24 0.84 5.24
CA HIS A 406 -5.93 1.51 6.34
C HIS A 406 -5.81 0.80 7.70
N MET A 407 -5.52 -0.50 7.68
CA MET A 407 -5.22 -1.34 8.85
C MET A 407 -4.72 -2.71 8.38
N SER A 408 -4.22 -3.52 9.30
CA SER A 408 -3.99 -4.94 9.03
C SER A 408 -5.08 -5.82 9.66
N GLU A 409 -5.46 -6.90 8.96
CA GLU A 409 -6.28 -7.98 9.51
C GLU A 409 -5.46 -9.25 9.81
N ASN A 410 -4.17 -9.26 9.42
CA ASN A 410 -3.31 -10.43 9.51
C ASN A 410 -2.24 -10.21 10.60
N VAL A 411 -2.69 -10.04 11.84
CA VAL A 411 -1.83 -9.70 12.99
C VAL A 411 -2.09 -10.61 14.18
N ILE A 412 -1.10 -10.74 15.06
CA ILE A 412 -1.26 -11.27 16.42
C ILE A 412 -1.46 -10.09 17.37
N GLY A 413 -2.47 -10.15 18.23
CA GLY A 413 -2.73 -9.13 19.25
C GLY A 413 -3.93 -8.23 18.94
N GLY A 414 -4.24 -7.34 19.87
CA GLY A 414 -5.39 -6.44 19.80
C GLY A 414 -5.20 -5.25 18.86
N THR A 415 -6.32 -4.64 18.48
CA THR A 415 -6.39 -3.39 17.69
C THR A 415 -7.15 -2.33 18.48
N LEU A 416 -6.57 -1.14 18.62
CA LEU A 416 -7.23 0.00 19.22
C LEU A 416 -7.79 0.96 18.15
N HIS A 417 -9.08 1.29 18.24
CA HIS A 417 -9.75 2.16 17.28
C HIS A 417 -10.10 3.55 17.80
N LYS A 418 -10.32 3.71 19.11
CA LYS A 418 -10.69 5.01 19.71
C LYS A 418 -9.43 5.72 20.16
N THR A 419 -8.91 6.59 19.31
CA THR A 419 -7.59 7.25 19.47
C THR A 419 -7.67 8.76 19.29
N GLU A 420 -8.82 9.28 18.86
CA GLU A 420 -9.06 10.65 18.44
C GLU A 420 -8.75 11.70 19.53
N THR A 421 -8.76 11.34 20.81
CA THR A 421 -8.38 12.28 21.90
C THR A 421 -6.86 12.34 22.12
N LYS A 422 -6.08 11.47 21.48
CA LYS A 422 -4.65 11.28 21.72
C LYS A 422 -3.79 11.46 20.49
N ILE A 423 -4.31 11.10 19.32
CA ILE A 423 -3.62 11.19 18.03
C ILE A 423 -4.63 11.31 16.90
N ARG A 424 -4.34 12.18 15.93
CA ARG A 424 -5.10 12.38 14.70
C ARG A 424 -4.15 12.56 13.53
N TYR A 425 -4.68 12.64 12.32
CA TYR A 425 -3.92 13.14 11.19
C TYR A 425 -4.69 14.19 10.40
N TYR A 426 -4.01 15.24 9.95
CA TYR A 426 -4.57 16.23 9.03
C TYR A 426 -4.39 15.74 7.60
N HIS A 427 -5.45 15.66 6.82
CA HIS A 427 -5.41 15.17 5.44
C HIS A 427 -5.71 16.33 4.47
N TYR A 428 -4.71 16.73 3.71
CA TYR A 428 -4.78 17.78 2.69
C TYR A 428 -4.97 17.16 1.31
N HIS A 429 -6.13 16.54 1.11
CA HIS A 429 -6.40 15.67 -0.02
C HIS A 429 -6.04 16.30 -1.37
N ASN A 430 -5.30 15.57 -2.21
CA ASN A 430 -4.82 15.98 -3.54
C ASN A 430 -3.89 17.21 -3.57
N SER A 431 -3.52 17.81 -2.43
CA SER A 431 -2.60 18.94 -2.41
C SER A 431 -1.18 18.56 -2.85
N ILE A 432 -0.79 17.29 -2.71
CA ILE A 432 0.55 16.80 -3.06
C ILE A 432 0.84 16.83 -4.56
N SER A 433 -0.19 16.77 -5.41
CA SER A 433 -0.03 16.75 -6.89
C SER A 433 -0.13 18.14 -7.54
N VAL A 434 -0.34 19.19 -6.75
CA VAL A 434 -0.46 20.57 -7.23
C VAL A 434 0.93 21.24 -7.26
N LYS A 435 1.39 21.62 -8.45
CA LYS A 435 2.67 22.34 -8.65
C LYS A 435 2.61 23.83 -8.37
N GLY A 436 1.41 24.41 -8.34
CA GLY A 436 1.18 25.85 -8.19
C GLY A 436 0.69 26.24 -6.80
N GLU A 437 0.09 27.43 -6.74
CA GLU A 437 -0.56 27.92 -5.52
C GLU A 437 -1.79 27.06 -5.19
N LEU A 438 -1.91 26.67 -3.90
CA LEU A 438 -3.02 25.88 -3.38
C LEU A 438 -4.23 26.78 -3.04
N CYS A 439 -3.99 28.04 -2.68
CA CYS A 439 -5.03 29.00 -2.34
C CYS A 439 -5.81 29.46 -3.56
N LEU A 440 -6.75 28.64 -4.03
CA LEU A 440 -7.62 28.94 -5.16
C LEU A 440 -8.84 29.77 -4.75
N GLU A 441 -9.25 29.70 -3.49
CA GLU A 441 -10.39 30.43 -2.94
C GLU A 441 -10.01 31.21 -1.69
N LEU A 442 -10.06 32.54 -1.79
CA LEU A 442 -9.69 33.45 -0.71
C LEU A 442 -10.92 33.92 0.06
N LEU A 443 -10.93 33.61 1.36
CA LEU A 443 -12.01 33.94 2.28
C LEU A 443 -11.68 35.20 3.10
N PRO A 444 -12.65 36.08 3.40
CA PRO A 444 -12.39 37.24 4.25
C PRO A 444 -11.92 36.82 5.65
N MET A 445 -11.20 37.71 6.34
CA MET A 445 -10.69 37.43 7.70
C MET A 445 -11.78 37.10 8.72
N SER A 446 -13.03 37.52 8.49
CA SER A 446 -14.18 37.15 9.30
C SER A 446 -14.50 35.64 9.26
N ALA A 447 -14.04 34.91 8.23
CA ALA A 447 -14.21 33.47 8.13
C ALA A 447 -13.52 32.68 9.25
N LYS A 448 -12.54 33.27 9.95
CA LYS A 448 -11.93 32.64 11.15
C LYS A 448 -12.95 32.29 12.23
N ASN A 449 -14.03 33.06 12.33
CA ASN A 449 -15.04 32.93 13.38
C ASN A 449 -16.37 32.35 12.88
N ASN A 450 -16.46 31.99 11.60
CA ASN A 450 -17.68 31.56 10.94
C ASN A 450 -17.52 30.18 10.30
N VAL A 451 -18.65 29.50 10.05
CA VAL A 451 -18.67 28.31 9.20
C VAL A 451 -18.69 28.74 7.74
N THR A 452 -17.72 28.27 6.97
CA THR A 452 -17.67 28.47 5.51
C THR A 452 -18.25 27.25 4.81
N TRP A 453 -19.08 27.46 3.80
CA TRP A 453 -19.64 26.37 2.99
C TRP A 453 -18.99 26.38 1.61
N LEU A 454 -18.44 25.23 1.21
CA LEU A 454 -17.92 24.98 -0.13
C LEU A 454 -18.43 23.60 -0.57
N ASP A 455 -19.09 23.53 -1.72
CA ASP A 455 -19.67 22.29 -2.27
C ASP A 455 -20.54 21.49 -1.28
N ASN A 456 -21.37 22.20 -0.50
CA ASN A 456 -22.21 21.65 0.58
C ASN A 456 -21.42 20.99 1.72
N ILE A 457 -20.12 21.24 1.83
CA ILE A 457 -19.28 20.81 2.94
C ILE A 457 -19.05 22.02 3.87
N PRO A 458 -19.40 21.92 5.15
CA PRO A 458 -19.09 22.96 6.13
C PRO A 458 -17.63 22.85 6.56
N TYR A 459 -16.93 23.96 6.52
CA TYR A 459 -15.55 24.13 6.96
C TYR A 459 -15.45 25.12 8.11
N VAL A 460 -14.56 24.83 9.06
CA VAL A 460 -14.24 25.70 10.19
C VAL A 460 -12.74 25.96 10.22
N TYR A 461 -12.36 27.14 10.72
CA TYR A 461 -10.97 27.52 10.85
C TYR A 461 -10.24 26.63 11.88
N ASP A 462 -9.06 26.13 11.51
CA ASP A 462 -8.19 25.28 12.30
C ASP A 462 -6.72 25.60 11.97
N ASP A 463 -6.01 26.22 12.91
CA ASP A 463 -4.64 26.69 12.76
C ASP A 463 -3.62 25.88 13.56
N ASN A 464 -4.00 24.69 14.04
CA ASN A 464 -3.14 23.86 14.87
C ASN A 464 -1.82 23.51 14.17
N MET A 465 -1.89 23.16 12.88
CA MET A 465 -0.71 22.86 12.07
C MET A 465 0.12 24.12 11.76
N LYS A 466 -0.55 25.26 11.49
CA LYS A 466 0.13 26.55 11.22
C LYS A 466 1.06 26.96 12.36
N LYS A 467 0.64 26.75 13.61
CA LYS A 467 1.43 27.06 14.81
C LYS A 467 2.76 26.31 14.89
N LEU A 468 2.92 25.20 14.16
CA LEU A 468 4.15 24.40 14.16
C LEU A 468 5.15 24.83 13.08
N ALA A 469 4.75 25.70 12.14
CA ALA A 469 5.51 25.96 10.93
C ALA A 469 6.90 26.52 11.18
N ASP A 470 7.02 27.57 12.01
CA ASP A 470 8.30 28.19 12.32
C ASP A 470 9.26 27.20 12.97
N THR A 471 8.76 26.45 13.96
CA THR A 471 9.50 25.37 14.64
C THR A 471 10.08 24.35 13.66
N ILE A 472 9.26 23.90 12.71
CA ILE A 472 9.68 22.85 11.76
C ILE A 472 10.63 23.42 10.70
N LYS A 473 10.39 24.65 10.23
CA LYS A 473 11.31 25.33 9.30
C LYS A 473 12.68 25.56 9.94
N ASP A 474 12.72 25.94 11.22
CA ASP A 474 13.96 26.05 11.99
C ASP A 474 14.64 24.70 12.16
N PHE A 475 13.87 23.66 12.54
CA PHE A 475 14.38 22.29 12.64
C PHE A 475 15.02 21.82 11.32
N GLU A 476 14.34 22.00 10.19
CA GLU A 476 14.86 21.62 8.88
C GLU A 476 16.17 22.34 8.57
N ARG A 477 16.20 23.68 8.71
CA ARG A 477 17.40 24.49 8.45
C ARG A 477 18.59 24.01 9.27
N ASN A 478 18.39 23.75 10.56
CA ASN A 478 19.46 23.34 11.46
C ASN A 478 19.91 21.90 11.18
N THR A 479 18.97 21.00 10.93
CA THR A 479 19.25 19.59 10.63
C THR A 479 20.03 19.44 9.33
N LEU A 480 19.60 20.11 8.26
CA LEU A 480 20.27 20.03 6.96
C LEU A 480 21.66 20.66 6.98
N LYS A 481 21.88 21.75 7.73
CA LYS A 481 23.23 22.27 7.99
C LYS A 481 24.11 21.24 8.70
N GLY A 482 23.57 20.55 9.71
CA GLY A 482 24.27 19.47 10.40
C GLY A 482 24.70 18.34 9.45
N PHE A 483 23.86 17.95 8.49
CA PHE A 483 24.20 16.92 7.50
C PHE A 483 25.35 17.31 6.58
N VAL A 484 25.51 18.59 6.27
CA VAL A 484 26.64 19.08 5.46
C VAL A 484 27.96 18.92 6.24
N HIS A 485 27.94 19.18 7.55
CA HIS A 485 29.13 19.07 8.40
C HIS A 485 29.54 17.63 8.74
N LEU A 486 28.63 16.66 8.69
CA LEU A 486 28.94 15.24 8.93
C LEU A 486 29.55 14.54 7.71
N ASN A 487 29.43 15.14 6.52
CA ASN A 487 29.92 14.59 5.25
C ASN A 487 31.16 15.33 4.70
N SER A 488 31.73 16.25 5.48
CA SER A 488 33.00 16.94 5.25
C SER A 488 34.04 16.45 6.23
#